data_AF-A0A432SXV4-F1
#
_entry.id   AF-A0A432SXV4-F1
#
_cell.length_a   1.000
_cell.length_b   1.000
_cell.length_c   1.000
_cell.angle_alpha   90.00
_cell.angle_beta   90.00
_cell.angle_gamma   90.00
#
_symmetry.space_group_name_H-M   'P 1'
#
loop_
_entity.id
_entity.type
_entity.pdbx_description
1 polymer ?
#
loop_
_entity_poly.entity_id
_entity_poly.type
_entity_poly.pdbx_seq_one_letter_code
_entity_poly.pdbx_strand_id
1 'polypeptide(L)'
;MVVANDEGSIYELNTEGAILLKHKLGKYDLEGVVCEEKIFMFAVEDGKLLEVNRKTLKSKLIKLKGQDFKISKKSGIEGITKIKDLYYVSIQAKTKKDSKILILKVGKKYAKVIKT
;
A
#
# COMPACT_ATOMS: atom_id res chain seq x y z
N MET A 1 -5.08 16.04 -2.00
CA MET A 1 -5.33 14.88 -1.11
C MET A 1 -5.58 13.66 -1.96
N VAL A 2 -5.08 12.48 -1.57
CA VAL A 2 -5.36 11.21 -2.27
C VAL A 2 -6.29 10.38 -1.39
N VAL A 3 -7.37 9.86 -1.99
CA VAL A 3 -8.33 8.96 -1.33
C VAL A 3 -8.43 7.68 -2.14
N ALA A 4 -8.47 6.55 -1.46
CA ALA A 4 -8.72 5.24 -2.07
C ALA A 4 -9.86 4.53 -1.34
N ASN A 5 -10.46 3.53 -1.98
CA ASN A 5 -11.46 2.68 -1.37
C ASN A 5 -11.13 1.18 -1.54
N ASP A 6 -11.84 0.37 -0.77
CA ASP A 6 -11.81 -1.11 -0.75
C ASP A 6 -12.22 -1.77 -2.08
N GLU A 7 -12.84 -1.00 -2.98
CA GLU A 7 -13.18 -1.49 -4.30
C GLU A 7 -12.02 -1.33 -5.31
N GLY A 8 -11.01 -0.52 -5.02
CA GLY A 8 -9.84 -0.30 -5.89
C GLY A 8 -9.90 0.97 -6.73
N SER A 9 -10.73 1.92 -6.34
CA SER A 9 -10.82 3.25 -6.96
C SER A 9 -9.91 4.24 -6.23
N ILE A 10 -9.32 5.18 -6.97
CA ILE A 10 -8.53 6.29 -6.44
C ILE A 10 -9.12 7.63 -6.86
N TYR A 11 -8.93 8.62 -5.99
CA TYR A 11 -9.35 9.99 -6.19
C TYR A 11 -8.22 10.94 -5.79
N GLU A 12 -7.95 11.94 -6.62
CA GLU A 12 -7.17 13.12 -6.20
C GLU A 12 -8.13 14.29 -6.02
N LEU A 13 -8.04 14.94 -4.88
CA LEU A 13 -8.85 16.08 -4.48
C LEU A 13 -7.97 17.31 -4.29
N ASN A 14 -8.46 18.49 -4.64
CA ASN A 14 -7.86 19.75 -4.18
C ASN A 14 -8.20 20.01 -2.70
N THR A 15 -7.72 21.13 -2.15
CA THR A 15 -7.94 21.53 -0.76
C THR A 15 -9.38 21.92 -0.44
N GLU A 16 -10.15 22.25 -1.48
CA GLU A 16 -11.57 22.61 -1.39
C GLU A 16 -12.49 21.38 -1.49
N GLY A 17 -11.92 20.18 -1.69
CA GLY A 17 -12.65 18.91 -1.82
C GLY A 17 -13.16 18.60 -3.22
N ALA A 18 -12.83 19.41 -4.23
CA ALA A 18 -13.17 19.12 -5.62
C ALA A 18 -12.33 17.95 -6.16
N ILE A 19 -12.99 17.03 -6.88
CA ILE A 19 -12.35 15.87 -7.51
C ILE A 19 -11.59 16.33 -8.76
N LEU A 20 -10.27 16.20 -8.72
CA LEU A 20 -9.36 16.47 -9.84
C LEU A 20 -9.14 15.22 -10.71
N LEU A 21 -9.15 14.04 -10.09
CA LEU A 21 -8.97 12.75 -10.75
C LEU A 21 -9.88 11.70 -10.11
N LYS A 22 -10.44 10.82 -10.94
CA LYS A 22 -11.08 9.57 -10.52
C LYS A 22 -10.61 8.44 -11.44
N HIS A 23 -10.13 7.34 -10.88
CA HIS A 23 -9.69 6.19 -11.68
C HIS A 23 -9.86 4.86 -10.95
N LYS A 24 -10.17 3.79 -11.70
CA LYS A 24 -10.27 2.42 -11.18
C LYS A 24 -9.01 1.63 -11.51
N LEU A 25 -8.19 1.32 -10.51
CA LEU A 25 -6.92 0.61 -10.72
C LEU A 25 -7.09 -0.91 -10.90
N GLY A 26 -8.19 -1.46 -10.40
CA GLY A 26 -8.51 -2.88 -10.43
C GLY A 26 -9.46 -3.26 -9.31
N LYS A 27 -9.65 -4.56 -9.08
CA LYS A 27 -10.36 -5.09 -7.91
C LYS A 27 -9.36 -5.30 -6.78
N TYR A 28 -9.09 -4.23 -6.04
CA TYR A 28 -8.12 -4.22 -4.95
C TYR A 28 -8.75 -3.63 -3.69
N ASP A 29 -8.46 -4.23 -2.55
CA ASP A 29 -8.76 -3.67 -1.23
C ASP A 29 -7.64 -2.69 -0.86
N LEU A 30 -7.78 -1.43 -1.25
CA LEU A 30 -6.72 -0.41 -1.14
C LEU A 30 -6.80 0.26 0.23
N GLU A 31 -5.66 0.24 0.92
CA GLU A 31 -5.53 0.80 2.27
C GLU A 31 -4.64 2.05 2.25
N GLY A 32 -3.65 2.15 3.13
CA GLY A 32 -2.74 3.29 3.20
C GLY A 32 -2.00 3.54 1.88
N VAL A 33 -1.57 4.80 1.67
CA VAL A 33 -0.84 5.22 0.48
C VAL A 33 0.38 6.07 0.84
N VAL A 34 1.50 5.79 0.19
CA VAL A 34 2.64 6.72 0.10
C VAL A 34 2.55 7.48 -1.22
N CYS A 35 2.57 8.80 -1.13
CA CYS A 35 2.54 9.69 -2.29
C CYS A 35 3.94 10.25 -2.56
N GLU A 36 4.57 9.81 -3.64
CA GLU A 36 5.80 10.42 -4.17
C GLU A 36 5.49 11.24 -5.42
N GLU A 37 6.47 11.99 -5.92
CA GLU A 37 6.29 12.85 -7.09
C GLU A 37 5.79 12.08 -8.32
N LYS A 38 6.35 10.88 -8.57
CA LYS A 38 6.09 10.10 -9.79
C LYS A 38 5.22 8.86 -9.57
N ILE A 39 5.11 8.38 -8.33
CA ILE A 39 4.42 7.13 -8.00
C ILE A 39 3.50 7.30 -6.80
N PHE A 40 2.41 6.53 -6.80
CA PHE A 40 1.72 6.12 -5.59
C PHE A 40 2.13 4.70 -5.24
N MET A 41 2.34 4.45 -3.95
CA MET A 41 2.52 3.09 -3.43
C MET A 41 1.40 2.81 -2.44
N PHE A 42 0.43 1.99 -2.85
CA PHE A 42 -0.66 1.56 -1.98
C PHE A 42 -0.31 0.28 -1.25
N ALA A 43 -0.72 0.19 0.00
CA ALA A 43 -0.95 -1.07 0.67
C ALA A 43 -2.21 -1.73 0.07
N VAL A 44 -2.12 -3.04 -0.17
CA VAL A 44 -3.28 -3.88 -0.48
C VAL A 44 -3.47 -4.83 0.70
N GLU A 45 -4.69 -4.86 1.26
CA GLU A 45 -5.01 -5.56 2.53
C GLU A 45 -4.44 -6.99 2.55
N ASP A 46 -4.52 -7.70 1.44
CA ASP A 46 -4.11 -9.11 1.30
C ASP A 46 -2.59 -9.37 1.21
N GLY A 47 -1.76 -8.42 1.63
CA GLY A 47 -0.32 -8.60 1.78
C GLY A 47 0.48 -8.33 0.52
N LYS A 48 0.10 -7.29 -0.22
CA LYS A 48 0.80 -6.84 -1.43
C LYS A 48 0.95 -5.33 -1.40
N LEU A 49 1.87 -4.83 -2.22
CA LEU A 49 1.96 -3.42 -2.55
C LEU A 49 1.50 -3.22 -3.99
N LEU A 50 0.87 -2.09 -4.27
CA LEU A 50 0.50 -1.67 -5.62
C LEU A 50 1.24 -0.38 -5.96
N GLU A 51 2.23 -0.49 -6.84
CA GLU A 51 2.93 0.66 -7.40
C GLU A 51 2.11 1.21 -8.57
N VAL A 52 1.82 2.50 -8.56
CA VAL A 52 1.02 3.17 -9.59
C VAL A 52 1.80 4.37 -10.12
N ASN A 53 2.00 4.44 -11.42
CA ASN A 53 2.56 5.64 -12.04
C ASN A 53 1.52 6.77 -12.02
N ARG A 54 1.82 7.91 -11.40
CA ARG A 54 0.83 9.00 -11.21
C ARG A 54 0.32 9.62 -12.50
N LYS A 55 1.18 9.71 -13.52
CA LYS A 55 0.84 10.35 -14.81
C LYS A 55 0.01 9.45 -15.71
N THR A 56 0.33 8.16 -15.75
CA THR A 56 -0.25 7.20 -16.70
C THR A 56 -1.28 6.27 -16.06
N LEU A 57 -1.33 6.22 -14.72
CA LEU A 57 -2.19 5.35 -13.92
C LEU A 57 -1.97 3.85 -14.15
N LYS A 58 -0.90 3.49 -14.88
CA LYS A 58 -0.45 2.11 -15.00
C LYS A 58 -0.01 1.60 -13.63
N SER A 59 -0.52 0.44 -13.26
CA SER A 59 -0.29 -0.17 -11.96
C SER A 59 0.49 -1.48 -12.09
N LYS A 60 1.23 -1.81 -11.03
CA LYS A 60 2.02 -3.03 -10.90
C LYS A 60 1.94 -3.56 -9.48
N LEU A 61 1.47 -4.80 -9.36
CA LEU A 61 1.37 -5.49 -8.10
C LEU A 61 2.72 -6.09 -7.68
N ILE A 62 3.12 -5.88 -6.44
CA ILE A 62 4.39 -6.31 -5.87
C ILE A 62 4.10 -7.19 -4.66
N LYS A 63 4.52 -8.46 -4.74
CA LYS A 63 4.33 -9.44 -3.65
C LYS A 63 5.39 -9.25 -2.56
N LEU A 64 5.01 -9.50 -1.31
CA LEU A 64 5.95 -9.59 -0.18
C LEU A 64 6.69 -10.93 -0.19
N LYS A 65 7.94 -10.92 0.26
CA LYS A 65 8.76 -12.13 0.45
C LYS A 65 9.59 -12.02 1.73
N GLY A 66 9.73 -13.13 2.45
CA GLY A 66 10.60 -13.22 3.63
C GLY A 66 9.86 -13.08 4.97
N GLN A 67 8.54 -13.25 4.97
CA GLN A 67 7.72 -13.38 6.17
C GLN A 67 7.38 -14.84 6.46
N ASP A 68 7.44 -15.23 7.73
CA ASP A 68 7.11 -16.58 8.20
C ASP A 68 5.67 -16.70 8.74
N PHE A 69 4.83 -15.70 8.47
CA PHE A 69 3.44 -15.69 8.89
C PHE A 69 2.51 -15.43 7.70
N LYS A 70 1.29 -15.95 7.82
CA LYS A 70 0.26 -15.78 6.80
C LYS A 70 -0.46 -14.44 6.97
N ILE A 71 -0.50 -13.67 5.89
CA ILE A 71 -1.34 -12.47 5.78
C ILE A 71 -2.75 -12.90 5.36
N SER A 72 -3.76 -12.30 5.97
CA SER A 72 -5.18 -12.55 5.72
C SER A 72 -5.98 -11.26 5.98
N LYS A 73 -7.28 -11.23 5.65
CA LYS A 73 -8.14 -10.06 5.96
C LYS A 73 -8.17 -9.67 7.45
N LYS A 74 -7.89 -10.60 8.37
CA LYS A 74 -7.83 -10.31 9.83
C LYS A 74 -6.43 -9.97 10.33
N SER A 75 -5.46 -9.96 9.41
CA SER A 75 -4.04 -9.73 9.64
C SER A 75 -3.41 -9.07 8.42
N GLY A 76 -4.16 -8.12 7.84
CA GLY A 76 -3.84 -7.46 6.57
C GLY A 76 -2.82 -6.36 6.72
N ILE A 77 -2.36 -5.81 5.59
CA ILE A 77 -1.61 -4.54 5.62
C ILE A 77 -2.60 -3.39 5.68
N GLU A 78 -2.34 -2.45 6.58
CA GLU A 78 -3.18 -1.26 6.81
C GLU A 78 -2.40 0.01 6.39
N GLY A 79 -1.74 0.64 7.37
CA GLY A 79 -0.89 1.78 7.16
C GLY A 79 0.43 1.44 6.45
N ILE A 80 0.89 2.41 5.67
CA ILE A 80 2.19 2.38 5.00
C ILE A 80 2.84 3.76 5.08
N THR A 81 4.15 3.80 5.29
CA THR A 81 4.97 5.01 5.13
C THR A 81 6.32 4.66 4.51
N LYS A 82 7.05 5.67 4.04
CA LYS A 82 8.38 5.52 3.45
C LYS A 82 9.37 6.41 4.19
N ILE A 83 10.52 5.85 4.55
CA ILE A 83 11.65 6.59 5.10
C ILE A 83 12.88 6.21 4.27
N LYS A 84 13.45 7.19 3.56
CA LYS A 84 14.52 6.99 2.56
C LYS A 84 14.07 5.94 1.54
N ASP A 85 14.76 4.80 1.43
CA ASP A 85 14.48 3.73 0.46
C ASP A 85 13.71 2.55 1.06
N LEU A 86 13.20 2.69 2.28
CA LEU A 86 12.51 1.63 3.00
C LEU A 86 11.04 1.99 3.19
N TYR A 87 10.18 1.00 2.99
CA TYR A 87 8.76 1.10 3.32
C TYR A 87 8.49 0.41 4.65
N TYR A 88 7.63 1.02 5.45
CA TYR A 88 7.20 0.52 6.74
C TYR A 88 5.71 0.28 6.61
N VAL A 89 5.27 -0.95 6.88
CA VAL A 89 3.86 -1.33 6.79
C VAL A 89 3.39 -1.87 8.13
N SER A 90 2.21 -1.46 8.58
CA SER A 90 1.60 -2.02 9.77
C SER A 90 0.75 -3.24 9.41
N ILE A 91 0.86 -4.30 10.21
CA ILE A 91 -0.02 -5.46 10.11
C ILE A 91 -1.15 -5.32 11.11
N GLN A 92 -2.38 -5.39 10.61
CA GLN A 92 -3.59 -5.41 11.43
C GLN A 92 -3.51 -6.53 12.46
N ALA A 93 -3.91 -6.25 13.69
CA ALA A 93 -3.86 -7.23 14.76
C ALA A 93 -5.00 -7.01 15.74
N LYS A 94 -5.55 -8.12 16.27
CA LYS A 94 -6.56 -8.07 17.33
C LYS A 94 -5.97 -7.67 18.68
N THR A 95 -4.70 -7.98 18.90
CA THR A 95 -4.01 -7.73 20.17
C THR A 95 -2.69 -7.03 19.93
N LYS A 96 -2.22 -6.31 20.95
CA LYS A 96 -0.92 -5.64 20.93
C LYS A 96 0.25 -6.62 20.70
N LYS A 97 0.13 -7.86 21.19
CA LYS A 97 1.17 -8.89 21.03
C LYS A 97 1.31 -9.34 19.57
N ASP A 98 0.22 -9.31 18.82
CA ASP A 98 0.20 -9.72 17.40
C ASP A 98 0.47 -8.55 16.45
N SER A 99 0.56 -7.33 16.98
CA SER A 99 0.84 -6.12 16.21
C SER A 99 2.28 -6.14 15.70
N LYS A 100 2.47 -5.88 14.41
CA LYS A 100 3.79 -5.92 13.76
C LYS A 100 3.97 -4.75 12.80
N ILE A 101 5.21 -4.29 12.64
CA ILE A 101 5.60 -3.37 11.58
C ILE A 101 6.63 -4.09 10.72
N LEU A 102 6.33 -4.28 9.43
CA LEU A 102 7.31 -4.83 8.51
C LEU A 102 8.11 -3.69 7.88
N ILE A 103 9.43 -3.84 7.90
CA ILE A 103 10.34 -3.01 7.13
C ILE A 103 10.63 -3.73 5.83
N LEU A 104 10.37 -3.06 4.71
CA LEU A 104 10.40 -3.60 3.37
C LEU A 104 11.43 -2.87 2.52
N LYS A 105 12.22 -3.65 1.76
CA LYS A 105 12.99 -3.14 0.63
C LYS A 105 12.31 -3.56 -0.68
N VAL A 106 11.77 -2.59 -1.41
CA VAL A 106 11.05 -2.84 -2.67
C VAL A 106 12.05 -3.08 -3.81
N GLY A 107 11.90 -4.20 -4.50
CA GLY A 107 12.68 -4.56 -5.68
C GLY A 107 11.82 -4.70 -6.93
N LYS A 108 12.42 -5.11 -8.05
CA LYS A 108 11.72 -5.20 -9.34
C LYS A 108 10.57 -6.22 -9.38
N LYS A 109 10.65 -7.32 -8.61
CA LYS A 109 9.67 -8.41 -8.64
C LYS A 109 8.89 -8.59 -7.32
N TYR A 110 9.52 -8.27 -6.20
CA TYR A 110 8.97 -8.47 -4.87
C TYR A 110 9.51 -7.38 -3.92
N ALA A 111 8.80 -7.18 -2.82
CA ALA A 111 9.27 -6.43 -1.68
C ALA A 111 9.81 -7.41 -0.62
N LYS A 112 11.09 -7.28 -0.29
CA LYS A 112 11.74 -8.16 0.71
C LYS A 112 11.47 -7.60 2.10
N VAL A 113 10.92 -8.43 2.99
CA VAL A 113 10.89 -8.15 4.43
C VAL A 113 12.31 -8.23 4.94
N ILE A 114 12.83 -7.11 5.44
CA ILE A 114 14.18 -7.03 6.01
C ILE A 114 14.16 -7.06 7.53
N LYS A 115 13.04 -6.66 8.15
CA LYS A 115 12.81 -6.69 9.59
C LYS A 115 11.30 -6.69 9.88
N THR A 116 10.94 -7.24 11.02
CA THR A 116 9.60 -7.27 11.64
C THR A 116 9.66 -6.61 13.02
#